data_AF-K2CNV3-F1
#
_entry.id   AF-K2CNV3-F1
#
_cell.length_a   1.000
_cell.length_b   1.000
_cell.length_c   1.000
_cell.angle_alpha   90.00
_cell.angle_beta   90.00
_cell.angle_gamma   90.00
#
_symmetry.space_group_name_H-M   'P 1'
#
loop_
_entity.id
_entity.type
_entity.pdbx_description
1 polymer ?
#
loop_
_entity_poly.entity_id
_entity_poly.type
_entity_poly.pdbx_seq_one_letter_code
_entity_poly.pdbx_strand_id
1 'polypeptide(L)'
;MHLSNRYPITSKYYKLLFNGSLGYKKVAEFTVYPTLKLGSWVFEFNDDNSEESFQVYDHPKVFIFENVAHLSKEQLKTQFL
;
A
#
# COMPACT_ATOMS: atom_id res chain seq x y z
N MET A 1 -8.11 -2.39 3.36
CA MET A 1 -8.83 -1.55 4.34
C MET A 1 -10.27 -2.01 4.49
N HIS A 2 -10.62 -2.54 5.65
CA HIS A 2 -11.94 -3.11 5.97
C HIS A 2 -12.82 -2.11 6.77
N LEU A 3 -12.80 -0.82 6.38
CA LEU A 3 -13.59 0.24 7.05
C LEU A 3 -14.53 0.96 6.07
N SER A 4 -15.05 0.25 5.08
CA SER A 4 -15.89 0.83 4.01
C SER A 4 -17.14 1.54 4.52
N ASN A 5 -17.74 1.08 5.62
CA ASN A 5 -18.94 1.72 6.18
C ASN A 5 -18.63 3.03 6.91
N ARG A 6 -17.42 3.18 7.49
CA ARG A 6 -17.02 4.36 8.25
C ARG A 6 -16.29 5.40 7.39
N TYR A 7 -15.48 4.94 6.44
CA TYR A 7 -14.70 5.79 5.53
C TYR A 7 -14.88 5.37 4.07
N PRO A 8 -16.09 5.53 3.50
CA PRO A 8 -16.42 5.01 2.16
C PRO A 8 -15.57 5.64 1.06
N ILE A 9 -15.34 6.96 1.12
CA ILE A 9 -14.57 7.69 0.10
C ILE A 9 -13.10 7.29 0.13
N THR A 10 -12.47 7.29 1.30
CA THR A 10 -11.07 6.88 1.46
C THR A 10 -10.87 5.41 1.07
N SER A 11 -11.81 4.54 1.45
CA SER A 11 -11.78 3.13 1.05
C SER A 11 -11.88 2.97 -0.46
N LYS A 12 -12.75 3.74 -1.14
CA LYS A 12 -12.86 3.74 -2.61
C LYS A 12 -11.57 4.28 -3.24
N TYR A 13 -11.01 5.38 -2.73
CA TYR A 13 -9.73 5.93 -3.20
C TYR A 13 -8.62 4.87 -3.20
N TYR A 14 -8.38 4.20 -2.06
CA TYR A 14 -7.31 3.19 -2.00
C TYR A 14 -7.60 1.98 -2.89
N LYS A 15 -8.85 1.53 -3.00
CA LYS A 15 -9.22 0.47 -3.95
C LYS A 15 -8.87 0.86 -5.39
N LEU A 16 -9.21 2.09 -5.79
CA LEU A 16 -8.93 2.62 -7.13
C LEU A 16 -7.44 2.92 -7.37
N LEU A 17 -6.70 3.28 -6.32
CA LEU A 17 -5.25 3.47 -6.40
C LEU A 17 -4.56 2.12 -6.64
N PHE A 18 -4.89 1.12 -5.81
CA PHE A 18 -4.23 -0.18 -5.85
C PHE A 18 -4.59 -1.03 -7.08
N ASN A 19 -5.79 -0.86 -7.65
CA ASN A 19 -6.17 -1.54 -8.89
C ASN A 19 -5.73 -0.78 -10.17
N GLY A 20 -5.11 0.39 -10.02
CA GLY A 20 -4.61 1.21 -11.14
C GLY A 20 -5.66 2.09 -11.84
N SER A 21 -6.93 2.08 -11.43
CA SER A 21 -8.00 2.88 -12.02
C SER A 21 -7.77 4.39 -11.96
N LEU A 22 -6.93 4.86 -11.01
CA LEU A 22 -6.55 6.28 -10.92
C LEU A 22 -5.43 6.68 -11.90
N GLY A 23 -4.93 5.77 -12.74
CA GLY A 23 -3.85 6.07 -13.69
C GLY A 23 -2.45 6.10 -13.06
N TYR A 24 -2.33 5.57 -11.84
CA TYR A 24 -1.06 5.41 -11.15
C TYR A 24 -0.57 3.97 -11.29
N LYS A 25 0.74 3.81 -11.46
CA LYS A 25 1.41 2.50 -11.45
C LYS A 25 2.29 2.41 -10.21
N LYS A 26 2.19 1.30 -9.47
CA LYS A 26 3.14 1.00 -8.40
C LYS A 26 4.51 0.70 -9.02
N VAL A 27 5.50 1.54 -8.73
CA VAL A 27 6.85 1.44 -9.30
C VAL A 27 7.88 0.92 -8.30
N ALA A 28 7.59 1.00 -7.00
CA ALA A 28 8.40 0.35 -5.97
C ALA A 28 7.57 -0.06 -4.77
N GLU A 29 8.04 -1.09 -4.09
CA GLU A 29 7.54 -1.59 -2.81
C GLU A 29 8.75 -1.93 -1.95
N PHE A 30 8.79 -1.38 -0.75
CA PHE A 30 9.82 -1.67 0.24
C PHE A 30 9.13 -2.18 1.50
N THR A 31 9.64 -3.27 2.02
CA THR A 31 9.24 -3.82 3.32
C THR A 31 10.51 -4.07 4.12
N VAL A 32 10.47 -3.78 5.41
CA VAL A 32 11.53 -4.13 6.34
C VAL A 32 10.98 -5.25 7.21
N TYR A 33 11.36 -6.49 6.92
CA TYR A 33 10.99 -7.63 7.74
C TYR A 33 11.95 -7.77 8.93
N PRO A 34 11.48 -8.27 10.09
CA PRO A 34 12.38 -8.63 11.19
C PRO A 34 13.44 -9.63 10.71
N THR A 35 14.72 -9.30 10.96
CA THR A 35 15.84 -10.20 10.65
C THR A 35 16.61 -10.59 11.91
N LEU A 36 16.85 -11.88 12.09
CA LEU A 36 17.76 -12.39 13.12
C LEU A 36 19.09 -12.78 12.45
N LYS A 37 20.20 -12.25 12.97
CA LYS A 37 21.55 -12.60 12.53
C LYS A 37 22.23 -13.50 13.56
N LEU A 38 22.69 -14.68 13.15
CA LEU A 38 23.45 -15.61 13.98
C LEU A 38 24.74 -15.99 13.25
N GLY A 39 25.86 -15.36 13.61
CA GLY A 39 27.13 -15.55 12.90
C GLY A 39 27.01 -15.12 11.43
N SER A 40 27.30 -16.03 10.49
CA SER A 40 27.15 -15.80 9.05
C SER A 40 25.74 -16.06 8.51
N TRP A 41 24.79 -16.45 9.35
CA TRP A 41 23.42 -16.79 8.95
C TRP A 41 22.49 -15.60 9.16
N VAL A 42 21.62 -15.34 8.17
CA VAL A 42 20.57 -14.31 8.23
C VAL A 42 19.22 -15.00 8.04
N PHE A 43 18.34 -14.86 9.03
CA PHE A 43 16.97 -15.36 8.98
C PHE A 43 16.01 -14.17 8.88
N GLU A 44 15.13 -14.18 7.89
CA GLU A 44 14.09 -13.17 7.69
C GLU A 44 12.71 -13.77 8.03
N PHE A 45 11.92 -13.04 8.82
CA PHE A 45 10.60 -13.48 9.24
C PHE A 45 9.54 -12.62 8.55
N ASN A 46 8.73 -13.23 7.67
CA ASN A 46 7.58 -12.53 7.10
C ASN A 46 6.51 -12.33 8.18
N ASP A 47 6.23 -11.06 8.51
CA ASP A 47 5.26 -10.63 9.52
C ASP A 47 4.06 -9.88 8.90
N ASP A 48 3.80 -10.10 7.60
CA ASP A 48 2.68 -9.49 6.86
C ASP A 48 1.29 -9.87 7.42
N ASN A 49 1.22 -10.85 8.33
CA ASN A 49 -0.02 -11.25 9.04
C ASN A 49 -0.08 -10.74 10.50
N SER A 50 0.88 -9.93 10.95
CA SER A 50 0.89 -9.32 12.29
C SER A 50 -0.19 -8.24 12.45
N GLU A 51 -0.47 -7.86 13.69
CA GLU A 51 -1.43 -6.79 14.01
C GLU A 51 -1.02 -5.46 13.35
N GLU A 52 -2.02 -4.67 12.92
CA GLU A 52 -1.81 -3.41 12.17
C GLU A 52 -0.88 -2.43 12.89
N SER A 53 -0.90 -2.38 14.23
CA SER A 53 0.02 -1.58 15.03
C SER A 53 1.49 -1.98 14.85
N PHE A 54 1.77 -3.28 14.74
CA PHE A 54 3.12 -3.81 14.56
C PHE A 54 3.65 -3.51 13.14
N GLN A 55 2.79 -3.61 12.12
CA GLN A 55 3.15 -3.31 10.73
C GLN A 55 3.32 -1.82 10.45
N VAL A 56 2.54 -0.96 11.12
CA VAL A 56 2.57 0.49 10.85
C VAL A 56 3.78 1.16 11.48
N TYR A 57 4.19 0.76 12.68
CA TYR A 57 5.25 1.44 13.42
C TYR A 57 6.60 0.74 13.33
N ASP A 58 6.66 -0.58 13.52
CA ASP A 58 7.93 -1.31 13.58
C ASP A 58 8.40 -1.79 12.20
N HIS A 59 7.47 -2.14 11.30
CA HIS A 59 7.78 -2.73 9.98
C HIS A 59 7.05 -2.04 8.82
N PRO A 60 7.32 -0.74 8.58
CA PRO A 60 6.54 0.06 7.65
C PRO A 60 6.66 -0.47 6.22
N LYS A 61 5.50 -0.70 5.60
CA LYS A 61 5.40 -1.04 4.18
C LYS A 61 5.28 0.23 3.35
N VAL A 62 6.27 0.49 2.51
CA VAL A 62 6.34 1.71 1.67
C VAL A 62 6.00 1.36 0.24
N PHE A 63 5.01 2.05 -0.32
CA PHE A 63 4.63 1.96 -1.73
C PHE A 63 4.95 3.27 -2.45
N ILE A 64 5.63 3.18 -3.59
CA ILE A 64 5.84 4.33 -4.49
C ILE A 64 4.98 4.13 -5.74
N PHE A 65 4.17 5.15 -6.04
CA PHE A 65 3.33 5.20 -7.22
C PHE A 65 3.77 6.33 -8.15
N GLU A 66 3.88 6.01 -9.43
CA GLU A 66 4.11 6.98 -10.50
C GLU A 66 2.78 7.31 -11.19
N ASN A 67 2.52 8.60 -11.41
CA ASN A 67 1.36 9.05 -12.19
C ASN A 67 1.64 8.91 -13.69
N VAL A 68 1.40 7.72 -14.24
CA VAL A 68 1.75 7.41 -15.63
C VAL A 68 0.72 7.94 -16.64
N ALA A 69 -0.54 8.06 -16.24
CA ALA A 69 -1.63 8.43 -17.16
C ALA A 69 -1.96 9.93 -17.14
N HIS A 70 -1.51 10.68 -16.12
CA HIS A 70 -1.79 12.11 -15.97
C HIS A 70 -3.26 12.50 -16.18
N LEU A 71 -4.17 11.72 -15.58
CA LEU A 71 -5.61 11.91 -15.76
C LEU A 71 -6.06 13.31 -15.33
N SER A 72 -6.97 13.90 -16.11
CA SER A 72 -7.62 15.16 -15.77
C SER A 72 -8.56 14.99 -14.58
N LYS A 73 -8.97 16.12 -13.98
CA LYS A 73 -9.92 16.13 -12.85
C LYS A 73 -11.25 15.47 -13.23
N GLU A 74 -11.70 15.67 -14.46
CA GLU A 74 -12.94 15.10 -15.00
C GLU A 74 -12.81 13.58 -15.14
N GLN A 75 -11.70 13.10 -15.71
CA GLN A 75 -11.41 11.67 -15.84
C GLN A 75 -11.31 10.98 -14.48
N LEU A 76 -10.68 11.63 -13.50
CA LEU A 76 -10.62 11.12 -12.12
C LEU A 76 -11.99 11.04 -11.48
N LYS A 77 -12.84 12.08 -11.62
CA LYS A 77 -14.21 12.07 -11.08
C LYS A 77 -15.03 10.90 -11.59
N THR A 78 -14.89 10.53 -12.87
CA THR A 78 -15.60 9.38 -13.44
C THR A 78 -15.28 8.07 -12.73
N GLN A 79 -14.08 7.90 -12.17
CA GLN A 79 -13.71 6.70 -11.40
C GLN A 79 -14.40 6.64 -10.02
N PHE A 80 -14.84 7.80 -9.50
CA PHE A 80 -15.49 7.92 -8.20
C PHE A 80 -17.02 7.89 -8.26
N LEU A 81 -17.61 8.04 -9.44
CA LEU A 81 -19.02 7.76 -9.69
C LEU A 81 -19.30 6.25 -9.68
#